data_AF-A0A947XK94-F1
#
_entry.id   AF-A0A947XK94-F1
#
_cell.length_a   1.000
_cell.length_b   1.000
_cell.length_c   1.000
_cell.angle_alpha   90.00
_cell.angle_beta   90.00
_cell.angle_gamma   90.00
#
_symmetry.space_group_name_H-M   'P 1'
#
loop_
_entity.id
_entity.type
_entity.pdbx_description
1 polymer ?
#
loop_
_entity_poly.entity_id
_entity_poly.type
_entity_poly.pdbx_seq_one_letter_code
_entity_poly.pdbx_strand_id
1 'polypeptide(L)' 'MGLIIARKVNEEFVLFTDPDTDPDLLLEQLSEGFTIRVHEVNDSGTNVKLDICAPIGLKILRSELLDREP' A
#
# COMPACT_ATOMS: atom_id res chain seq x y z
N MET A 1 4.63 2.53 11.29
CA MET A 1 4.49 1.07 11.43
C MET A 1 4.08 0.55 10.05
N GLY A 2 4.84 -0.35 9.43
CA GLY A 2 4.60 -0.79 8.05
C GLY A 2 3.44 -1.78 7.93
N LEU A 3 2.73 -1.76 6.81
CA LEU A 3 1.70 -2.74 6.46
C LEU A 3 2.34 -3.86 5.64
N ILE A 4 2.15 -5.12 6.04
CA ILE A 4 2.56 -6.28 5.25
C ILE A 4 1.35 -6.86 4.53
N ILE A 5 1.42 -6.95 3.20
CA ILE A 5 0.39 -7.58 2.35
C ILE A 5 0.99 -8.70 1.51
N ALA A 6 0.22 -9.76 1.27
CA ALA A 6 0.61 -10.84 0.36
C ALA A 6 -0.03 -10.65 -1.01
N ARG A 7 0.75 -10.85 -2.08
CA ARG A 7 0.32 -10.68 -3.47
C ARG A 7 0.86 -11.76 -4.39
N LYS A 8 -0.02 -12.27 -5.25
CA LYS A 8 0.33 -13.14 -6.38
C LYS A 8 0.58 -12.32 -7.65
N VAL A 9 1.08 -13.00 -8.68
CA VAL A 9 1.20 -12.45 -10.03
C VAL A 9 -0.15 -11.87 -10.47
N ASN A 10 -0.13 -10.63 -10.97
CA ASN A 10 -1.30 -9.84 -11.40
C ASN A 10 -2.29 -9.43 -10.30
N GLU A 11 -2.03 -9.72 -9.02
CA GLU A 11 -2.79 -9.09 -7.95
C GLU A 11 -2.27 -7.66 -7.70
N GLU A 12 -3.19 -6.72 -7.57
CA GLU A 12 -2.90 -5.30 -7.40
C GLU A 12 -3.38 -4.77 -6.03
N PHE A 13 -2.87 -3.61 -5.69
CA PHE A 13 -3.36 -2.79 -4.58
C PHE A 13 -3.25 -1.34 -5.03
N VAL A 14 -4.10 -0.50 -4.45
CA VAL A 14 -4.19 0.91 -4.80
C VAL A 14 -3.89 1.75 -3.56
N LEU A 15 -3.20 2.86 -3.78
CA LEU A 15 -2.93 3.87 -2.77
C LEU A 15 -3.89 5.04 -2.99
N PHE A 16 -4.60 5.43 -1.94
CA PHE A 16 -5.53 6.55 -1.95
C PHE A 16 -5.07 7.59 -0.94
N THR A 17 -5.26 8.87 -1.28
CA THR A 17 -5.14 9.94 -0.29
C THR A 17 -6.35 9.89 0.64
N ASP A 18 -6.11 9.97 1.94
CA ASP A 18 -7.17 10.09 2.92
C ASP A 18 -7.79 11.50 2.84
N PRO A 19 -9.09 11.64 2.50
CA PRO A 19 -9.73 12.96 2.36
C PRO A 19 -9.76 13.77 3.67
N ASP A 20 -9.64 13.11 4.82
CA ASP A 20 -9.62 13.77 6.13
C ASP A 20 -8.22 14.28 6.52
N THR A 21 -7.18 14.00 5.71
CA THR A 21 -5.81 14.47 5.96
C THR A 21 -5.60 15.88 5.40
N ASP A 22 -4.89 16.71 6.17
CA ASP A 22 -4.42 18.03 5.72
C ASP A 22 -3.56 17.91 4.43
N PRO A 23 -3.97 18.53 3.31
CA PRO A 23 -3.25 18.45 2.04
C PRO A 23 -1.79 18.93 2.11
N ASP A 24 -1.51 19.97 2.90
CA ASP A 24 -0.15 20.53 2.99
C ASP A 24 0.78 19.58 3.75
N LEU A 25 0.27 18.97 4.84
CA LEU A 25 0.98 17.94 5.58
C LEU A 25 1.21 16.68 4.74
N LEU A 26 0.22 16.27 3.95
CA LEU A 26 0.37 15.12 3.06
C LEU A 26 1.42 15.39 1.98
N LEU A 27 1.43 16.59 1.39
CA LEU A 27 2.44 16.99 0.41
C LEU A 27 3.85 16.97 1.01
N GLU A 28 4.03 17.49 2.22
CA GLU A 28 5.30 17.44 2.95
C GLU A 28 5.75 15.98 3.15
N GLN A 29 4.86 15.12 3.64
CA GLN A 29 5.15 13.70 3.85
C GLN A 29 5.46 12.95 2.55
N LEU A 30 4.77 13.26 1.45
CA LEU A 30 5.06 12.68 0.14
C LEU A 30 6.41 13.12 -0.41
N SER A 31 6.89 14.31 -0.05
CA SER A 31 8.21 14.81 -0.43
C SER A 31 9.36 14.04 0.24
N GLU A 32 9.14 13.49 1.44
CA GLU A 32 10.07 12.57 2.11
C GLU A 32 10.10 11.19 1.43
N GLY A 33 9.08 10.89 0.63
CA GLY A 33 8.89 9.63 -0.05
C GLY A 33 8.35 8.53 0.86
N PHE A 34 8.08 7.38 0.26
CA PHE A 34 7.62 6.20 0.97
C PHE A 34 8.22 4.96 0.32
N THR A 35 8.16 3.83 1.03
CA THR A 35 8.85 2.62 0.58
C THR A 35 7.89 1.45 0.43
N ILE A 36 8.05 0.73 -0.67
CA ILE A 36 7.46 -0.57 -0.92
C ILE A 36 8.62 -1.53 -1.11
N ARG A 37 8.70 -2.55 -0.25
CA ARG A 37 9.79 -3.53 -0.25
C ARG A 37 9.23 -4.93 -0.38
N VAL A 38 9.89 -5.77 -1.17
CA VAL A 38 9.69 -7.22 -1.09
C VAL A 38 10.26 -7.73 0.23
N HIS A 39 9.38 -8.11 1.15
CA HIS A 39 9.76 -8.68 2.44
C HIS A 39 10.16 -10.15 2.32
N GLU A 40 9.38 -10.91 1.56
CA GLU A 40 9.56 -12.35 1.40
C GLU A 40 8.98 -12.80 0.06
N VAL A 41 9.62 -13.79 -0.57
CA VAL A 41 9.07 -14.53 -1.71
C VAL A 41 8.97 -15.98 -1.27
N ASN A 42 7.80 -16.60 -1.43
CA ASN A 42 7.63 -18.00 -1.04
C ASN A 42 8.49 -18.94 -1.93
N ASP A 43 8.68 -20.19 -1.49
CA ASP A 43 9.54 -21.16 -2.20
C ASP A 43 9.12 -21.44 -3.65
N SER A 44 7.82 -21.26 -3.97
CA SER A 44 7.29 -21.44 -5.32
C SER A 44 7.38 -20.19 -6.22
N GLY A 45 7.79 -19.05 -5.67
CA GLY A 45 7.81 -17.76 -6.38
C GLY A 45 6.43 -17.21 -6.77
N THR A 46 5.35 -17.83 -6.31
CA THR A 46 3.97 -17.48 -6.70
C THR A 46 3.31 -16.46 -5.79
N ASN A 47 3.84 -16.27 -4.57
CA ASN A 47 3.30 -15.35 -3.58
C ASN A 47 4.43 -14.54 -2.95
N VAL A 48 4.26 -13.22 -2.96
CA VAL A 48 5.23 -12.24 -2.49
C VAL A 48 4.60 -11.46 -1.33
N LYS A 49 5.31 -11.37 -0.21
CA LYS A 49 4.97 -10.46 0.88
C LYS A 49 5.63 -9.12 0.62
N LEU A 50 4.83 -8.07 0.56
CA LEU A 50 5.26 -6.68 0.40
C LEU A 50 5.12 -5.98 1.74
N ASP A 51 6.19 -5.31 2.18
CA ASP A 51 6.20 -4.38 3.31
C ASP A 51 6.09 -2.96 2.77
N ILE A 52 5.02 -2.27 3.16
CA ILE A 52 4.68 -0.93 2.70
C ILE A 52 4.75 0.02 3.90
N CYS A 53 5.73 0.91 3.87
CA CYS A 53 5.87 2.00 4.82
C CYS A 53 5.46 3.30 4.12
N ALA A 54 4.20 3.70 4.32
CA ALA A 54 3.61 4.91 3.75
C ALA A 54 3.21 5.91 4.86
N PRO A 55 3.13 7.20 4.53
CA PRO A 55 2.56 8.22 5.41
C PRO A 55 1.13 7.91 5.83
N ILE A 56 0.71 8.46 6.97
CA ILE A 56 -0.63 8.21 7.52
C ILE A 56 -1.76 8.68 6.60
N GLY A 57 -1.51 9.72 5.80
CA GLY A 57 -2.47 10.23 4.82
C GLY A 57 -2.59 9.40 3.55
N LEU A 58 -1.84 8.29 3.42
CA LEU A 58 -2.01 7.31 2.36
C LEU A 58 -2.70 6.05 2.89
N LYS A 59 -3.91 5.80 2.39
CA LYS A 59 -4.66 4.57 2.60
C LYS A 59 -4.24 3.54 1.55
N ILE A 60 -4.07 2.29 1.99
CA ILE A 60 -3.70 1.16 1.14
C ILE A 60 -4.92 0.25 1.06
N LEU A 61 -5.48 0.08 -0.14
CA LEU A 61 -6.61 -0.80 -0.36
C LEU A 61 -6.24 -1.90 -1.34
N ARG A 62 -6.71 -3.09 -1.02
CA ARG A 62 -6.58 -4.26 -1.88
C ARG A 62 -7.61 -4.17 -2.99
N SER A 63 -7.21 -4.26 -4.26
CA SER A 63 -8.14 -3.99 -5.38
C SER A 63 -9.37 -4.90 -5.36
N GLU A 64 -9.25 -6.12 -4.83
CA GLU A 64 -10.39 -7.04 -4.67
C GLU A 64 -11.49 -6.53 -3.70
N LEU A 65 -11.23 -5.45 -2.97
CA LEU A 65 -12.17 -4.80 -2.06
C LEU A 65 -12.84 -3.56 -2.67
N LEU A 66 -12.34 -3.04 -3.79
CA LEU A 66 -12.93 -1.86 -4.46
C LEU A 66 -14.32 -2.18 -5.04
N ASP A 67 -14.49 -3.38 -5.60
CA ASP A 67 -15.77 -3.83 -6.16
C ASP A 67 -16.80 -4.26 -5.09
N ARG A 68 -16.47 -4.10 -3.80
CA ARG A 68 -17.32 -4.48 -2.67
C ARG A 68 -17.93 -3.31 -1.90
N GLU A 69 -17.71 -2.07 -2.33
CA GLU A 69 -18.47 -0.93 -1.83
C GLU A 69 -19.79 -0.79 -2.61
N PRO A 70 -20.97 -0.90 -1.95
CA PRO A 70 -22.27 -0.66 -2.59
C PRO A 70 -22.54 0.81 -2.89
#